data_AF-A0A966PX66-F1
#
_entry.id   AF-A0A966PX66-F1
#
_cell.length_a   1.000
_cell.length_b   1.000
_cell.length_c   1.000
_cell.angle_alpha   90.00
_cell.angle_beta   90.00
_cell.angle_gamma   90.00
#
_symmetry.space_group_name_H-M   'P 1'
#
loop_
_entity.id
_entity.type
_entity.pdbx_description
1 polymer ?
#
loop_
_entity_poly.entity_id
_entity_poly.type
_entity_poly.pdbx_seq_one_letter_code
_entity_poly.pdbx_strand_id
1 'polypeptide(L)'
;MDDLILKPHLQKQLEAGIDPLDIMHGELKNLMHEAEQEFNLAVEEEERTEEAMDSMERKYWEGQLEALGMVYALTYKLSFARGE
;
A
#
# COMPACT_ATOMS: atom_id res chain seq x y z
N MET A 1 -13.63 20.57 -4.40
CA MET A 1 -13.84 19.30 -3.69
C MET A 1 -14.58 18.40 -4.65
N ASP A 2 -13.83 17.74 -5.51
CA ASP A 2 -14.25 16.59 -6.31
C ASP A 2 -13.03 15.67 -6.45
N ASP A 3 -12.35 15.43 -5.32
CA ASP A 3 -11.13 14.61 -5.21
C ASP A 3 -11.45 13.10 -5.10
N LEU A 4 -12.63 12.70 -5.56
CA LEU A 4 -13.09 11.29 -5.57
C LEU A 4 -12.67 10.56 -6.86
N ILE A 5 -11.65 11.06 -7.57
CA ILE A 5 -11.20 10.47 -8.82
C ILE A 5 -10.37 9.21 -8.51
N LEU A 6 -10.96 8.05 -8.76
CA LEU A 6 -10.26 6.76 -8.69
C LEU A 6 -9.23 6.64 -9.83
N LYS A 7 -8.12 5.94 -9.56
CA LYS A 7 -7.19 5.52 -10.61
C LYS A 7 -7.98 4.75 -11.70
N PRO A 8 -7.64 4.90 -13.00
CA PRO A 8 -8.45 4.32 -14.09
C PRO A 8 -8.69 2.81 -13.98
N HIS A 9 -7.74 2.04 -13.44
CA HIS A 9 -7.92 0.60 -13.25
C HIS A 9 -8.86 0.27 -12.08
N LEU A 10 -8.94 1.10 -11.04
CA LEU A 10 -9.87 0.93 -9.92
C LEU A 10 -11.29 1.28 -10.35
N GLN A 11 -11.46 2.36 -11.11
CA GLN A 11 -12.75 2.76 -11.69
C GLN A 11 -13.33 1.63 -12.56
N LYS A 12 -12.52 1.04 -13.44
CA LYS A 12 -12.94 -0.09 -14.29
C LYS A 12 -13.39 -1.31 -13.49
N GLN A 13 -12.72 -1.61 -12.38
CA GLN A 13 -13.09 -2.74 -11.52
C GLN A 13 -14.42 -2.49 -10.81
N LEU A 14 -14.63 -1.25 -10.33
CA LEU A 14 -15.89 -0.84 -9.74
C LEU A 14 -17.04 -0.93 -10.75
N GLU A 15 -16.84 -0.43 -11.97
CA GLU A 15 -17.81 -0.52 -13.07
C GLU A 15 -18.09 -1.96 -13.51
N ALA A 16 -17.12 -2.86 -13.35
CA ALA A 16 -17.28 -4.30 -13.59
C ALA A 16 -18.06 -5.01 -12.45
N GLY A 17 -18.50 -4.29 -11.42
CA GLY A 17 -19.25 -4.83 -10.30
C GLY A 17 -18.40 -5.62 -9.31
N ILE A 18 -17.08 -5.46 -9.33
CA ILE A 18 -16.20 -6.05 -8.32
C ILE A 18 -16.47 -5.35 -7.00
N ASP A 19 -16.50 -6.13 -5.93
CA ASP A 19 -16.76 -5.62 -4.61
C ASP A 19 -15.68 -4.60 -4.16
N PRO A 20 -16.05 -3.42 -3.62
CA PRO A 20 -15.09 -2.40 -3.23
C PRO A 20 -14.04 -2.86 -2.21
N LEU A 21 -14.38 -3.79 -1.31
CA LEU A 21 -13.43 -4.31 -0.32
C LEU A 21 -12.39 -5.21 -1.00
N ASP A 22 -12.79 -5.99 -2.00
CA ASP A 22 -11.88 -6.82 -2.79
C ASP A 22 -11.01 -5.96 -3.72
N ILE A 23 -11.56 -4.87 -4.29
CA ILE A 23 -10.77 -3.86 -5.03
C ILE A 23 -9.71 -3.26 -4.12
N MET A 24 -10.08 -2.85 -2.90
CA MET A 24 -9.15 -2.28 -1.93
C MET A 24 -8.08 -3.30 -1.51
N HIS A 25 -8.46 -4.55 -1.28
CA HIS A 25 -7.54 -5.64 -0.97
C HIS A 25 -6.49 -5.84 -2.09
N GLY A 26 -6.92 -5.76 -3.35
CA GLY A 26 -6.03 -5.80 -4.51
C GLY A 26 -5.10 -4.61 -4.60
N GLU A 27 -5.63 -3.38 -4.50
CA GLU A 27 -4.82 -2.16 -4.62
C GLU A 27 -3.80 -2.02 -3.49
N LEU A 28 -4.13 -2.46 -2.27
CA LEU A 28 -3.18 -2.46 -1.16
C LEU A 28 -1.93 -3.30 -1.46
N LYS A 29 -2.04 -4.39 -2.23
CA LYS A 29 -0.85 -5.16 -2.67
C LYS A 29 0.03 -4.35 -3.61
N ASN A 30 -0.55 -3.57 -4.51
CA ASN A 30 0.21 -2.70 -5.41
C ASN A 30 0.94 -1.62 -4.60
N LEU A 31 0.24 -0.97 -3.67
CA LEU A 31 0.84 0.06 -2.80
C LEU A 31 1.95 -0.52 -1.91
N MET A 32 1.77 -1.73 -1.38
CA MET A 32 2.83 -2.42 -0.62
C MET A 32 4.03 -2.73 -1.51
N HIS A 33 3.82 -3.16 -2.75
CA HIS A 33 4.92 -3.41 -3.68
C HIS A 33 5.68 -2.13 -4.04
N GLU A 34 4.97 -1.03 -4.29
CA GLU A 34 5.57 0.29 -4.51
C GLU A 34 6.40 0.71 -3.28
N ALA A 35 5.82 0.62 -2.07
CA ALA A 35 6.52 0.94 -0.83
C ALA A 35 7.74 0.04 -0.55
N GLU A 36 7.68 -1.24 -0.97
CA GLU A 36 8.81 -2.18 -0.85
C GLU A 36 9.97 -1.78 -1.76
N GLN A 37 9.68 -1.32 -2.98
CA GLN A 37 10.69 -0.79 -3.88
C GLN A 37 11.38 0.44 -3.29
N GLU A 38 10.61 1.40 -2.78
CA GLU A 38 11.15 2.60 -2.15
C GLU A 38 11.94 2.29 -0.88
N PHE A 39 11.47 1.34 -0.06
CA PHE A 39 12.22 0.86 1.10
C PHE A 39 13.58 0.29 0.70
N ASN A 40 13.63 -0.55 -0.34
CA ASN A 40 14.90 -1.12 -0.80
C ASN A 40 15.85 -0.05 -1.33
N LEU A 41 15.35 0.95 -2.08
CA LEU A 41 16.15 2.08 -2.52
C LEU A 41 16.69 2.90 -1.34
N ALA A 42 15.87 3.13 -0.31
CA ALA A 42 16.29 3.84 0.89
C ALA A 42 17.34 3.05 1.70
N VAL A 43 17.25 1.72 1.74
CA VAL A 43 18.29 0.85 2.32
C VAL A 43 19.60 0.99 1.53
N GLU A 44 19.55 0.87 0.20
CA GLU A 44 20.74 0.98 -0.65
C GLU A 44 21.43 2.35 -0.50
N GLU A 45 20.64 3.43 -0.40
CA GLU A 45 21.16 4.78 -0.23
C GLU A 45 21.76 4.97 1.18
N GLU A 46 21.09 4.52 2.25
CA GLU A 46 21.63 4.57 3.60
C GLU A 46 22.96 3.82 3.70
N GLU A 47 23.07 2.64 3.08
CA GLU A 47 24.32 1.86 3.04
C GLU A 47 25.43 2.56 2.23
N ARG A 48 25.07 3.38 1.23
CA ARG A 48 26.02 4.08 0.35
C ARG A 48 26.58 5.35 0.99
N THR A 49 25.76 6.09 1.72
CA THR A 49 26.09 7.43 2.26
C THR A 49 26.44 7.40 3.74
N GLU A 50 25.88 6.45 4.50
CA GLU A 50 25.91 6.37 5.96
C GLU A 50 25.41 7.66 6.65
N GLU A 51 24.59 8.47 5.95
CA GLU A 51 24.06 9.72 6.49
C GLU A 51 22.83 9.47 7.38
N ALA A 52 22.77 10.18 8.51
CA ALA A 52 21.65 10.05 9.45
C ALA A 52 20.28 10.44 8.86
N MET A 53 20.26 11.23 7.78
CA MET A 53 19.02 11.56 7.06
C MET A 53 18.47 10.35 6.30
N ASP A 54 19.32 9.50 5.74
CA ASP A 54 18.90 8.34 4.95
C ASP A 54 18.33 7.24 5.87
N SER A 55 18.84 7.14 7.10
CA SER A 55 18.22 6.34 8.17
C SER A 55 16.78 6.77 8.48
N MET A 56 16.43 8.05 8.30
CA MET A 56 15.04 8.51 8.49
C MET A 56 14.15 8.11 7.33
N GLU A 57 14.64 8.23 6.10
CA GLU A 57 13.92 7.83 4.89
C GLU A 57 13.63 6.32 4.90
N ARG A 58 14.63 5.49 5.23
CA ARG A 58 14.44 4.04 5.39
C ARG A 58 13.36 3.73 6.43
N LYS A 59 13.41 4.36 7.61
CA LYS A 59 12.42 4.16 8.68
C LYS A 59 11.02 4.63 8.29
N TYR A 60 10.92 5.67 7.47
CA TYR A 60 9.64 6.12 6.94
C TYR A 60 9.01 5.02 6.06
N TRP A 61 9.77 4.47 5.10
CA TRP A 61 9.26 3.42 4.23
C TRP A 61 8.99 2.10 4.97
N GLU A 62 9.80 1.77 5.99
CA GLU A 62 9.53 0.66 6.91
C GLU A 62 8.14 0.82 7.57
N GLY A 63 7.85 2.01 8.11
CA GLY A 63 6.56 2.32 8.71
C GLY A 63 5.40 2.33 7.71
N GLN A 64 5.63 2.79 6.47
CA GLN A 64 4.62 2.72 5.39
C GLN A 64 4.24 1.27 5.09
N LEU A 65 5.22 0.37 4.97
CA LEU A 65 4.99 -1.06 4.75
C LEU A 65 4.19 -1.69 5.91
N GLU A 66 4.54 -1.38 7.15
CA GLU A 66 3.81 -1.87 8.32
C GLU A 66 2.35 -1.39 8.31
N ALA A 67 2.13 -0.09 8.09
CA ALA A 67 0.79 0.49 8.07
C ALA A 67 -0.07 -0.09 6.94
N LEU A 68 0.47 -0.20 5.72
CA LEU A 68 -0.23 -0.81 4.59
C LEU A 68 -0.55 -2.29 4.87
N GLY A 69 0.39 -3.02 5.48
CA GLY A 69 0.19 -4.42 5.89
C GLY A 69 -0.92 -4.58 6.93
N MET A 70 -1.02 -3.67 7.90
CA MET A 70 -2.11 -3.67 8.90
C MET A 70 -3.48 -3.47 8.23
N VAL A 71 -3.59 -2.50 7.31
CA VAL A 71 -4.84 -2.24 6.58
C VAL A 71 -5.18 -3.43 5.67
N TYR A 72 -4.20 -3.97 4.96
CA TYR A 72 -4.36 -5.17 4.14
C TYR A 72 -4.91 -6.35 4.96
N ALA A 73 -4.32 -6.63 6.12
CA ALA A 73 -4.80 -7.69 7.01
C ALA A 73 -6.23 -7.43 7.51
N LEU A 74 -6.58 -6.17 7.77
CA LEU A 74 -7.95 -5.79 8.13
C LEU A 74 -8.93 -6.04 6.98
N THR A 75 -8.58 -5.71 5.73
CA THR A 75 -9.45 -6.01 4.57
C THR A 75 -9.75 -7.49 4.45
N TYR A 76 -8.72 -8.33 4.63
CA TYR A 76 -8.87 -9.77 4.59
C TYR A 76 -9.86 -10.24 5.67
N LYS A 77 -9.68 -9.83 6.93
CA LYS A 77 -10.59 -10.18 8.04
C LYS A 77 -12.04 -9.77 7.76
N LEU A 78 -12.24 -8.56 7.23
CA LEU A 78 -13.58 -8.05 6.89
C LEU A 78 -14.22 -8.83 5.74
N SER A 79 -13.45 -9.21 4.71
CA SER A 79 -13.96 -10.02 3.59
C SER A 79 -14.47 -11.39 4.07
N PHE A 80 -13.77 -12.05 5.00
CA PHE A 80 -14.24 -13.32 5.58
C PHE A 80 -15.47 -13.13 6.47
N ALA A 81 -15.48 -12.11 7.33
CA ALA A 81 -16.62 -11.86 8.22
C ALA A 81 -17.92 -11.52 7.47
N ARG A 82 -17.82 -10.98 6.25
CA ARG A 82 -18.98 -10.73 5.39
C ARG A 82 -19.51 -11.98 4.68
N GLY A 83 -18.68 -13.01 4.54
CA GLY A 83 -19.03 -14.27 3.88
C GLY A 83 -19.77 -15.26 4.79
N GLU A 84 -19.96 -14.93 6.07
CA GLU A 84 -20.85 -15.60 7.05
C GLU A 84 -22.24 -14.95 7.06
#